data_AF-A0A8C2L5I8-F1
#
_entry.id   AF-A0A8C2L5I8-F1
#
_cell.length_a   1.000
_cell.length_b   1.000
_cell.length_c   1.000
_cell.angle_alpha   90.00
_cell.angle_beta   90.00
_cell.angle_gamma   90.00
#
_symmetry.space_group_name_H-M   'P 1'
#
loop_
_entity.id
_entity.type
_entity.pdbx_description
1 polymer ?
#
loop_
_entity_poly.entity_id
_entity_poly.type
_entity_poly.pdbx_seq_one_letter_code
_entity_poly.pdbx_strand_id
1 'polypeptide(L)'
;MILFEKEQRTLIKKLIREGKTYKEVQKMIGCSAKMISNALKWRAKPERRGRKRKTTIKMDRRITRMAKAQPMITSRMIKDSLELPVSTVTVRRRLCVAILFSRIPRKVPLLKKRHVQKRLQFAKEHINWPKEKWRNILWTDESKIPACSSKNTSLMKNIILIMIVKHI
;
A
#
# COMPACT_ATOMS: atom_id res chain seq x y z
N MET A 1 -18.04 31.30 8.09
CA MET A 1 -18.96 30.40 7.36
C MET A 1 -19.51 29.40 8.36
N ILE A 2 -20.73 29.61 8.84
CA ILE A 2 -21.33 28.75 9.88
C ILE A 2 -21.51 27.36 9.27
N LEU A 3 -20.71 26.40 9.73
CA LEU A 3 -20.82 24.99 9.37
C LEU A 3 -22.16 24.50 9.91
N PHE A 4 -23.12 24.45 9.01
CA PHE A 4 -24.47 24.04 9.31
C PHE A 4 -24.48 22.51 9.48
N GLU A 5 -24.75 22.04 10.69
CA GLU A 5 -24.82 20.63 11.03
C GLU A 5 -26.03 19.98 10.35
N LYS A 6 -25.86 18.75 9.82
CA LYS A 6 -26.92 18.07 9.04
C LYS A 6 -28.23 17.94 9.84
N GLU A 7 -28.12 17.84 11.16
CA GLU A 7 -29.23 17.68 12.11
C GLU A 7 -30.13 18.93 12.22
N GLN A 8 -29.56 20.13 12.17
CA GLN A 8 -30.37 21.35 12.20
C GLN A 8 -31.26 21.49 10.95
N ARG A 9 -30.86 20.87 9.83
CA ARG A 9 -31.51 20.98 8.51
C ARG A 9 -32.71 20.05 8.46
N THR A 10 -32.54 18.85 9.02
CA THR A 10 -33.61 17.86 9.16
C THR A 10 -34.65 18.36 10.16
N LEU A 11 -34.23 18.97 11.27
CA LEU A 11 -35.15 19.55 12.26
C LEU A 11 -36.01 20.69 11.67
N ILE A 12 -35.39 21.64 10.95
CA ILE A 12 -36.14 22.70 10.25
C ILE A 12 -37.15 22.12 9.25
N LYS A 13 -36.74 21.11 8.45
CA LYS A 13 -37.65 20.45 7.49
C LYS A 13 -38.82 19.75 8.16
N LYS A 14 -38.61 19.20 9.37
CA LYS A 14 -39.65 18.55 10.16
C LYS A 14 -40.66 19.56 10.69
N LEU A 15 -40.21 20.64 11.32
CA LEU A 15 -41.08 21.69 11.88
C LEU A 15 -41.93 22.40 10.81
N ILE A 16 -41.34 22.65 9.63
CA ILE A 16 -42.10 23.23 8.51
C ILE A 16 -43.16 22.24 7.98
N ARG A 17 -42.89 20.93 8.00
CA ARG A 17 -43.87 19.89 7.64
C ARG A 17 -45.02 19.81 8.63
N GLU A 18 -44.74 20.07 9.91
CA GLU A 18 -45.74 20.18 10.99
C GLU A 18 -46.57 21.48 10.93
N GLY A 19 -46.34 22.35 9.93
CA GLY A 19 -47.12 23.57 9.71
C GLY A 19 -46.65 24.79 10.50
N LYS A 20 -45.49 24.71 11.18
CA LYS A 20 -44.95 25.84 11.93
C LYS A 20 -44.52 26.99 11.02
N THR A 21 -44.81 28.21 11.46
CA THR A 21 -44.42 29.43 10.74
C THR A 21 -42.93 29.71 10.89
N TYR A 22 -42.37 30.51 9.98
CA TYR A 22 -40.94 30.85 10.03
C TYR A 22 -40.55 31.51 11.35
N LYS A 23 -41.39 32.41 11.90
CA LYS A 23 -41.09 33.09 13.18
C LYS A 23 -41.00 32.11 14.35
N GLU A 24 -41.86 31.10 14.40
CA GLU A 24 -41.82 30.06 15.44
C GLU A 24 -40.55 29.21 15.33
N VAL A 25 -40.19 28.80 14.10
CA VAL A 25 -38.95 28.03 13.84
C VAL A 25 -37.70 28.84 14.18
N GLN A 26 -37.71 30.14 13.89
CA GLN A 26 -36.62 31.06 14.27
C GLN A 26 -36.46 31.13 15.79
N LYS A 27 -37.57 31.21 16.53
CA LYS A 27 -37.56 31.30 18.00
C LYS A 27 -37.15 29.97 18.66
N MET A 28 -37.59 28.84 18.11
CA MET A 28 -37.27 27.50 18.66
C MET A 28 -35.81 27.10 18.43
N ILE A 29 -35.25 27.35 17.24
CA ILE A 29 -33.89 26.89 16.86
C ILE A 29 -32.86 28.03 17.01
N GLY A 30 -33.28 29.29 17.18
CA GLY A 30 -32.35 30.43 17.23
C GLY A 30 -31.69 30.73 15.88
N CYS A 31 -32.42 30.50 14.77
CA CYS A 31 -31.90 30.63 13.41
C CYS A 31 -32.45 31.88 12.70
N SER A 32 -31.73 32.36 11.68
CA SER A 32 -32.26 33.41 10.79
C SER A 32 -33.25 32.85 9.77
N ALA A 33 -34.21 33.67 9.31
CA ALA A 33 -35.13 33.31 8.23
C ALA A 33 -34.39 32.87 6.94
N LYS A 34 -33.20 33.45 6.70
CA LYS A 34 -32.31 33.08 5.60
C LYS A 34 -31.82 31.63 5.72
N MET A 35 -31.52 31.17 6.94
CA MET A 35 -31.12 29.78 7.20
C MET A 35 -32.26 28.81 6.95
N ILE A 36 -33.48 29.14 7.36
CA ILE A 36 -34.68 28.33 7.10
C ILE A 36 -34.90 28.18 5.58
N SER A 37 -34.86 29.28 4.84
CA SER A 37 -35.00 29.28 3.38
C SER A 37 -33.90 28.44 2.70
N ASN A 38 -32.65 28.58 3.14
CA ASN A 38 -31.54 27.81 2.62
C ASN A 38 -31.67 26.31 2.93
N ALA A 39 -32.14 25.94 4.13
CA ALA A 39 -32.36 24.55 4.52
C ALA A 39 -33.45 23.87 3.69
N LEU A 40 -34.54 24.58 3.37
CA LEU A 40 -35.61 24.09 2.51
C LEU A 40 -35.14 23.93 1.05
N LYS A 41 -34.37 24.89 0.54
CA LYS A 41 -33.77 24.85 -0.81
C LYS A 41 -32.62 23.85 -0.93
N TRP A 42 -32.05 23.40 0.19
CA TRP A 42 -30.88 22.54 0.18
C TRP A 42 -31.20 21.14 -0.34
N ARG A 43 -30.38 20.71 -1.30
CA ARG A 43 -30.38 19.37 -1.90
C ARG A 43 -28.97 18.79 -1.79
N ALA A 44 -28.87 17.48 -1.59
CA ALA A 44 -27.59 16.80 -1.67
C ALA A 44 -27.03 16.99 -3.08
N LYS A 45 -25.95 17.76 -3.21
CA LYS A 45 -25.27 17.89 -4.49
C LYS A 45 -24.52 16.57 -4.73
N PRO A 46 -24.63 15.96 -5.91
CA PRO A 46 -23.78 14.83 -6.24
C PRO A 46 -22.32 15.27 -6.11
N GLU A 47 -21.49 14.36 -5.62
CA GLU A 47 -20.08 14.62 -5.41
C GLU A 47 -19.44 14.98 -6.76
N ARG A 48 -19.18 16.28 -6.96
CA ARG A 48 -18.45 16.75 -8.14
C ARG A 48 -16.98 16.43 -7.91
N ARG A 49 -16.57 15.19 -8.22
CA ARG A 49 -15.15 14.88 -8.40
C ARG A 49 -14.64 15.83 -9.48
N GLY A 50 -13.53 16.52 -9.20
CA GLY A 50 -13.00 17.61 -10.00
C GLY A 50 -12.67 17.24 -11.45
N ARG A 51 -11.45 17.51 -11.90
CA ARG A 51 -11.10 17.25 -13.30
C ARG A 51 -11.26 15.76 -13.66
N LYS A 52 -11.99 15.47 -14.73
CA LYS A 52 -12.12 14.10 -15.27
C LYS A 52 -10.74 13.52 -15.60
N ARG A 53 -10.59 12.22 -15.39
CA ARG A 53 -9.34 11.49 -15.69
C ARG A 53 -9.15 11.41 -17.21
N LYS A 54 -7.88 11.52 -17.65
CA LYS A 54 -7.49 11.25 -19.04
C LYS A 54 -7.43 9.74 -19.36
N THR A 55 -7.30 8.89 -18.35
CA THR A 55 -7.21 7.43 -18.54
C THR A 55 -8.59 6.78 -18.45
N THR A 56 -8.79 5.73 -19.25
CA THR A 56 -9.97 4.86 -19.18
C THR A 56 -9.69 3.63 -18.31
N ILE A 57 -10.75 2.95 -17.87
CA ILE A 57 -10.62 1.70 -17.09
C ILE A 57 -9.85 0.63 -17.88
N LYS A 58 -10.05 0.56 -19.21
CA LYS A 58 -9.32 -0.37 -20.09
C LYS A 58 -7.81 -0.07 -20.11
N MET A 59 -7.42 1.20 -20.18
CA MET A 59 -6.01 1.62 -20.11
C MET A 59 -5.40 1.24 -18.76
N ASP A 60 -6.08 1.55 -17.66
CA ASP A 60 -5.59 1.23 -16.30
C ASP A 60 -5.37 -0.28 -16.12
N ARG A 61 -6.25 -1.12 -16.70
CA ARG A 61 -6.07 -2.59 -16.72
C ARG A 61 -4.86 -3.02 -17.55
N ARG A 62 -4.63 -2.43 -18.73
CA ARG A 62 -3.45 -2.71 -19.57
C ARG A 62 -2.15 -2.36 -18.85
N ILE A 63 -2.09 -1.18 -18.22
CA ILE A 63 -0.95 -0.73 -17.40
C ILE A 63 -0.66 -1.74 -16.29
N THR A 64 -1.68 -2.15 -15.54
CA THR A 64 -1.54 -3.08 -14.42
C THR A 64 -1.09 -4.46 -14.88
N ARG A 65 -1.64 -4.96 -15.99
CA ARG A 65 -1.26 -6.27 -16.54
C ARG A 65 0.20 -6.31 -16.97
N MET A 66 0.65 -5.29 -17.68
CA MET A 66 2.04 -5.20 -18.14
C MET A 66 3.03 -5.14 -16.97
N ALA A 67 2.74 -4.33 -15.95
CA ALA A 67 3.57 -4.24 -14.75
C ALA A 67 3.62 -5.55 -13.96
N LYS A 68 2.55 -6.36 -13.96
CA LYS A 68 2.53 -7.69 -13.33
C LYS A 68 3.30 -8.74 -14.14
N ALA A 69 3.21 -8.68 -15.47
CA ALA A 69 3.93 -9.61 -16.35
C ALA A 69 5.44 -9.38 -16.29
N GLN A 70 5.87 -8.13 -16.17
CA GLN A 70 7.28 -7.74 -16.13
C GLN A 70 7.55 -6.83 -14.91
N PRO A 71 7.89 -7.39 -13.74
CA PRO A 71 8.05 -6.61 -12.50
C PRO A 71 9.13 -5.51 -12.55
N MET A 72 10.09 -5.62 -13.49
CA MET A 72 11.21 -4.70 -13.67
C MET A 72 10.93 -3.58 -14.69
N ILE A 73 9.76 -3.59 -15.35
CA ILE A 73 9.46 -2.61 -16.39
C ILE A 73 9.29 -1.20 -15.81
N THR A 74 9.86 -0.20 -16.48
CA THR A 74 9.76 1.19 -16.04
C THR A 74 8.44 1.83 -16.48
N SER A 75 7.98 2.86 -15.75
CA SER A 75 6.78 3.61 -16.14
C SER A 75 6.88 4.30 -17.51
N ARG A 76 8.11 4.59 -17.97
CA ARG A 76 8.37 5.13 -19.31
C ARG A 76 8.15 4.05 -20.36
N MET A 77 8.76 2.89 -20.18
CA MET A 77 8.56 1.74 -21.07
C MET A 77 7.08 1.34 -21.14
N ILE A 78 6.36 1.27 -20.02
CA ILE A 78 4.90 0.99 -20.04
C ILE A 78 4.15 2.02 -20.90
N LYS A 79 4.47 3.31 -20.76
CA LYS A 79 3.83 4.38 -21.54
C LYS A 79 4.08 4.15 -23.03
N ASP A 80 5.33 3.90 -23.41
CA ASP A 80 5.75 3.84 -24.80
C ASP A 80 5.28 2.52 -25.46
N SER A 81 5.39 1.38 -24.77
CA SER A 81 4.89 0.08 -25.24
C SER A 81 3.37 0.00 -25.37
N LEU A 82 2.62 0.83 -24.65
CA LEU A 82 1.16 0.91 -24.75
C LEU A 82 0.68 2.12 -25.56
N GLU A 83 1.60 2.92 -26.09
CA GLU A 83 1.37 4.17 -26.84
C GLU A 83 0.34 5.08 -26.15
N LEU A 84 0.47 5.24 -24.83
CA LEU A 84 -0.53 5.95 -24.05
C LEU A 84 -0.38 7.48 -24.24
N PRO A 85 -1.46 8.22 -24.52
CA PRO A 85 -1.45 9.68 -24.66
C PRO A 85 -1.44 10.38 -23.28
N VAL A 86 -0.61 9.90 -22.35
CA VAL A 86 -0.52 10.40 -20.98
C VAL A 86 0.94 10.54 -20.56
N SER A 87 1.18 11.37 -19.54
CA SER A 87 2.51 11.50 -18.96
C SER A 87 2.92 10.25 -18.18
N THR A 88 4.23 10.01 -18.08
CA THR A 88 4.80 8.94 -17.25
C THR A 88 4.37 9.03 -15.78
N VAL A 89 4.20 10.25 -15.26
CA VAL A 89 3.67 10.52 -13.92
C VAL A 89 2.25 9.99 -13.77
N THR A 90 1.42 10.11 -14.81
CA THR A 90 0.05 9.57 -14.79
C THR A 90 0.09 8.05 -14.69
N VAL A 91 0.96 7.39 -15.47
CA VAL A 91 1.16 5.93 -15.39
C VAL A 91 1.59 5.51 -13.98
N ARG A 92 2.55 6.21 -13.38
CA ARG A 92 2.98 5.94 -11.99
C ARG A 92 1.82 6.08 -10.99
N ARG A 93 1.01 7.14 -11.11
CA ARG A 93 -0.19 7.31 -10.28
C ARG A 93 -1.19 6.17 -10.44
N ARG A 94 -1.35 5.64 -11.67
CA ARG A 94 -2.22 4.46 -11.92
C ARG A 94 -1.67 3.21 -11.24
N LEU A 95 -0.35 2.99 -11.31
CA LEU A 95 0.31 1.88 -10.61
C LEU A 95 0.13 1.97 -9.09
N CYS A 96 0.30 3.15 -8.50
CA CYS A 96 0.06 3.37 -7.07
C CYS A 96 -1.39 3.09 -6.66
N VAL A 97 -2.37 3.51 -7.46
CA VAL A 97 -3.80 3.18 -7.22
C VAL A 97 -4.04 1.68 -7.29
N ALA A 98 -3.30 0.95 -8.12
CA ALA A 98 -3.30 -0.50 -8.20
C ALA A 98 -2.41 -1.20 -7.15
N ILE A 99 -1.87 -0.46 -6.17
CA ILE A 99 -1.02 -0.98 -5.09
C ILE A 99 0.29 -1.61 -5.63
N LEU A 100 0.74 -1.15 -6.82
CA LEU A 100 2.02 -1.54 -7.41
C LEU A 100 3.06 -0.45 -7.14
N PHE A 101 3.87 -0.68 -6.10
CA PHE A 101 4.96 0.22 -5.72
C PHE A 101 6.29 -0.27 -6.27
N SER A 102 7.21 0.66 -6.56
CA SER A 102 8.59 0.29 -6.90
C SER A 102 9.27 -0.35 -5.69
N ARG A 103 9.95 -1.47 -5.92
CA ARG A 103 10.75 -2.17 -4.93
C ARG A 103 12.11 -2.51 -5.54
N ILE A 104 13.12 -2.64 -4.68
CA ILE A 104 14.44 -3.11 -5.09
C ILE A 104 14.48 -4.63 -4.85
N PRO A 105 14.82 -5.44 -5.86
CA PRO A 105 15.00 -6.88 -5.68
C PRO A 105 16.09 -7.19 -4.65
N ARG A 106 15.87 -8.22 -3.82
CA ARG A 106 16.88 -8.69 -2.88
C ARG A 106 18.03 -9.34 -3.65
N LYS A 107 19.27 -8.93 -3.37
CA LYS A 107 20.48 -9.62 -3.86
C LYS A 107 20.59 -10.97 -3.14
N VAL A 108 20.45 -12.06 -3.88
CA VAL A 108 20.58 -13.42 -3.37
C VAL A 108 21.58 -14.20 -4.21
N PRO A 109 22.33 -15.14 -3.62
CA PRO A 109 23.22 -16.00 -4.39
C PRO A 109 22.40 -16.87 -5.35
N LEU A 110 22.94 -17.10 -6.54
CA LEU A 110 22.28 -17.94 -7.54
C LEU A 110 22.31 -19.41 -7.09
N LEU A 111 21.14 -19.97 -6.80
CA LEU A 111 21.01 -21.38 -6.44
C LEU A 111 20.89 -22.26 -7.69
N LYS A 112 21.73 -23.29 -7.79
CA LYS A 112 21.57 -24.35 -8.80
C LYS A 112 20.43 -25.29 -8.37
N LYS A 113 19.78 -25.95 -9.34
CA LYS A 113 18.67 -26.92 -9.08
C LYS A 113 19.00 -27.94 -7.99
N ARG A 114 20.23 -28.47 -8.00
CA ARG A 114 20.72 -29.43 -6.99
C ARG A 114 20.69 -28.87 -5.55
N HIS A 115 21.04 -27.59 -5.36
CA HIS A 115 21.02 -26.96 -4.03
C HIS A 115 19.57 -26.76 -3.56
N VAL A 116 18.68 -26.35 -4.47
CA VAL A 116 17.26 -26.20 -4.14
C VAL A 116 16.65 -27.53 -3.67
N GLN A 117 16.95 -28.62 -4.38
CA GLN A 117 16.45 -29.95 -4.01
C GLN A 117 16.98 -30.40 -2.65
N LYS A 118 18.28 -30.27 -2.39
CA LYS A 118 18.89 -30.64 -1.11
C LYS A 118 18.32 -29.81 0.05
N ARG A 119 18.18 -28.49 -0.12
CA ARG A 119 17.55 -27.61 0.88
C ARG A 119 16.10 -27.99 1.16
N LEU A 120 15.33 -28.30 0.12
CA LEU A 120 13.94 -28.71 0.26
C LEU A 120 13.83 -30.05 0.99
N GLN A 121 14.69 -31.01 0.64
CA GLN A 121 14.73 -32.32 1.29
C GLN A 121 15.06 -32.19 2.78
N PHE A 122 16.11 -31.41 3.10
CA PHE A 122 16.47 -31.10 4.48
C PHE A 122 15.30 -30.46 5.24
N ALA A 123 14.65 -29.44 4.67
CA ALA A 123 13.50 -28.80 5.30
C ALA A 123 12.34 -29.78 5.56
N LYS A 124 12.06 -30.69 4.64
CA LYS A 124 11.01 -31.72 4.80
C LYS A 124 11.34 -32.74 5.89
N GLU A 125 12.57 -33.23 5.93
CA GLU A 125 13.02 -34.20 6.94
C GLU A 125 12.99 -33.62 8.36
N HIS A 126 13.19 -32.31 8.48
CA HIS A 126 13.37 -31.63 9.76
C HIS A 126 12.17 -30.78 10.17
N ILE A 127 11.06 -30.76 9.40
CA ILE A 127 9.88 -29.93 9.67
C ILE A 127 9.22 -30.27 11.02
N ASN A 128 9.22 -31.54 11.40
CA ASN A 128 8.58 -32.05 12.62
C ASN A 128 9.56 -32.23 13.77
N TRP A 129 10.77 -31.67 13.69
CA TRP A 129 11.73 -31.80 14.78
C TRP A 129 11.27 -31.02 16.02
N PRO A 130 11.30 -31.65 17.21
CA PRO A 130 10.92 -30.99 18.45
C PRO A 130 11.97 -29.91 18.81
N LYS A 131 11.54 -28.89 19.55
CA LYS A 131 12.37 -27.71 19.87
C LYS A 131 13.62 -28.09 20.67
N GLU A 132 13.52 -29.12 21.49
CA GLU A 132 14.60 -29.69 22.30
C GLU A 132 15.73 -30.19 21.40
N LYS A 133 15.38 -30.83 20.28
CA LYS A 133 16.36 -31.29 19.30
C LYS A 133 17.09 -30.13 18.62
N TRP A 134 16.38 -29.04 18.30
CA TRP A 134 17.01 -27.83 17.75
C TRP A 134 17.98 -27.15 18.72
N ARG A 135 17.67 -27.17 20.04
CA ARG A 135 18.54 -26.58 21.08
C ARG A 135 19.85 -27.35 21.25
N ASN A 136 19.85 -28.65 20.96
CA ASN A 136 21.04 -29.50 21.12
C ASN A 136 22.01 -29.41 19.92
N ILE A 137 21.66 -28.68 18.85
CA ILE A 137 22.52 -28.55 17.67
C ILE A 137 23.43 -27.33 17.85
N LEU A 138 24.74 -27.58 17.85
CA LEU A 138 25.75 -26.53 17.79
C LEU A 138 25.93 -26.08 16.34
N TRP A 139 25.69 -24.80 16.08
CA TRP A 139 25.90 -24.18 14.77
C TRP A 139 27.21 -23.41 14.76
N THR A 140 28.10 -23.77 13.83
CA THR A 140 29.37 -23.07 13.60
C THR A 140 29.39 -22.53 12.17
N ASP A 141 29.69 -21.24 12.00
CA ASP A 141 30.03 -20.66 10.70
C ASP A 141 31.22 -19.71 10.86
N GLU A 142 32.04 -19.64 9.82
CA GLU A 142 33.15 -18.70 9.76
C GLU A 142 32.69 -17.39 9.13
N SER A 143 32.84 -16.30 9.88
CA SER A 143 32.59 -14.94 9.40
C SER A 143 33.87 -14.11 9.46
N LYS A 144 34.22 -13.45 8.36
CA LYS A 144 35.36 -12.52 8.32
C LYS A 144 34.96 -11.22 9.00
N ILE A 145 35.59 -10.91 10.14
CA ILE A 145 35.45 -9.62 10.83
C ILE A 145 36.61 -8.73 10.37
N PRO A 146 36.36 -7.60 9.69
CA PRO A 146 37.44 -6.67 9.38
C PRO A 146 37.91 -5.99 10.67
N ALA A 147 39.22 -6.07 10.97
CA ALA A 147 39.83 -5.33 12.07
C ALA A 147 39.83 -3.82 11.75
N CYS A 148 39.44 -2.99 12.72
CA CYS A 148 39.27 -1.55 12.53
C CYS A 148 40.59 -0.75 12.41
N SER A 149 41.74 -1.43 12.31
CA SER A 149 43.05 -0.78 12.18
C SER A 149 44.01 -1.67 11.40
N SER A 150 44.58 -1.09 10.34
CA SER A 150 45.70 -1.56 9.51
C SER A 150 45.58 -2.94 8.84
N LYS A 151 46.04 -2.98 7.58
CA LYS A 151 46.00 -4.14 6.70
C LYS A 151 46.80 -5.31 7.29
N ASN A 152 46.26 -6.52 7.10
CA ASN A 152 46.94 -7.82 7.13
C ASN A 152 47.11 -8.57 8.46
N THR A 153 46.10 -8.62 9.32
CA THR A 153 45.87 -9.82 10.16
C THR A 153 44.37 -10.08 10.33
N SER A 154 43.89 -11.19 9.77
CA SER A 154 42.51 -11.66 9.94
C SER A 154 42.45 -12.70 11.04
N LEU A 155 41.88 -12.34 12.20
CA LEU A 155 41.54 -13.30 13.25
C LEU A 155 40.21 -13.98 12.89
N MET A 156 40.25 -15.29 12.63
CA MET A 156 39.05 -16.13 12.56
C MET A 156 38.48 -16.26 13.98
N LYS A 157 37.31 -15.68 14.25
CA LYS A 157 36.58 -15.91 15.51
C LYS A 157 35.27 -16.63 15.20
N ASN A 158 34.99 -17.69 15.95
CA ASN A 158 33.75 -18.45 15.90
C ASN A 158 32.60 -17.61 16.49
N ILE A 159 31.83 -16.95 15.63
CA ILE A 159 30.56 -16.32 16.02
C ILE A 159 29.45 -17.32 15.72
N ILE A 160 28.61 -17.61 16.72
CA ILE A 160 27.39 -18.40 16.56
C ILE A 160 26.41 -17.56 15.73
N LEU A 161 26.43 -17.76 14.41
CA LEU A 161 25.44 -17.19 13.50
C LEU A 161 24.60 -18.34 12.93
N ILE A 162 23.28 -18.23 13.10
CA ILE A 162 22.29 -19.10 12.45
C ILE A 162 22.34 -18.79 10.95
N MET A 163 23.26 -19.43 10.25
CA MET A 163 23.19 -19.58 8.81
C MET A 163 22.72 -21.00 8.53
N ILE A 164 21.47 -21.12 8.08
CA ILE A 164 21.05 -22.30 7.34
C ILE A 164 21.86 -22.27 6.03
N VAL A 165 23.03 -22.88 6.15
CA VAL A 165 23.65 -23.74 5.17
C VAL A 165 24.29 -23.04 3.95
N LYS A 166 25.62 -22.93 3.98
CA LYS A 166 26.46 -22.60 2.81
C LYS A 166 26.56 -23.75 1.78
N HIS A 167 26.27 -25.02 2.12
CA HIS A 167 26.60 -26.17 1.24
C HIS A 167 25.57 -27.33 1.09
N ILE A 168 24.36 -27.18 1.61
CA ILE A 168 23.14 -27.95 1.26
C ILE A 168 22.29 -27.07 0.33
#